data_AF-A0ABD2UWK8-F1
#
_entry.id   AF-A0ABD2UWK8-F1
#
_cell.length_a   1.000
_cell.length_b   1.000
_cell.length_c   1.000
_cell.angle_alpha   90.00
_cell.angle_beta   90.00
_cell.angle_gamma   90.00
#
_symmetry.space_group_name_H-M   'P 1'
#
loop_
_entity.id
_entity.type
_entity.pdbx_description
1 polymer ?
#
loop_
_entity_poly.entity_id
_entity_poly.type
_entity_poly.pdbx_seq_one_letter_code
_entity_poly.pdbx_strand_id
1 'polypeptide(L)'
;MTGYICNGVRYITKSRDAKRKTQNSGIMVKATTQSYASARDKNPILADVSFYGILIDIIELYYTKKFKFVLFTSKWVNNNKRLIEKDDYEFTLVNFNHLLYTKQHLSNEPFIFASQAQQVFYVDHSMENEWQIVVKFKPKSFYDLGEDTPSIEHKEGHMELWPEQQLDDTTFENEDDIEWVRHEVPGIEIDSQTLECNEAFDEDDDTS
;
A
#
# COMPACT_ATOMS: atom_id res chain seq x y z
N MET A 1 -0.07 -3.21 16.52
CA MET A 1 -0.46 -4.65 16.36
C MET A 1 0.59 -5.35 15.49
N THR A 2 0.85 -6.66 15.59
CA THR A 2 1.93 -7.31 14.78
C THR A 2 1.45 -8.30 13.71
N GLY A 3 0.14 -8.44 13.54
CA GLY A 3 -0.44 -9.19 12.43
C GLY A 3 -1.94 -9.01 12.36
N TYR A 4 -2.49 -9.12 11.15
CA TYR A 4 -3.90 -8.89 10.85
C TYR A 4 -4.35 -9.87 9.77
N ILE A 5 -5.63 -10.26 9.80
CA ILE A 5 -6.21 -11.12 8.77
C ILE A 5 -7.23 -10.28 8.01
N CYS A 6 -7.06 -10.19 6.70
CA CYS A 6 -7.97 -9.50 5.79
C CYS A 6 -8.15 -10.35 4.55
N ASN A 7 -9.37 -10.47 4.03
CA ASN A 7 -9.67 -11.23 2.81
C ASN A 7 -9.10 -12.66 2.81
N GLY A 8 -9.13 -13.34 3.96
CA GLY A 8 -8.59 -14.70 4.13
C GLY A 8 -7.06 -14.80 4.17
N VAL A 9 -6.35 -13.67 4.05
CA VAL A 9 -4.89 -13.60 4.03
C VAL A 9 -4.36 -13.06 5.35
N ARG A 10 -3.27 -13.67 5.85
CA ARG A 10 -2.61 -13.25 7.09
C ARG A 10 -1.43 -12.34 6.77
N TYR A 11 -1.53 -11.09 7.17
CA TYR A 11 -0.46 -10.10 7.11
C TYR A 11 0.28 -10.03 8.44
N ILE A 12 1.60 -9.90 8.38
CA ILE A 12 2.47 -9.82 9.57
C ILE A 12 3.47 -8.70 9.36
N THR A 13 3.72 -7.88 10.39
CA THR A 13 4.71 -6.81 10.31
C THR A 13 6.12 -7.38 10.08
N LYS A 14 6.95 -6.67 9.32
CA LYS A 14 8.30 -7.11 8.96
C LYS A 14 9.14 -7.55 10.16
N SER A 15 9.03 -6.84 11.29
CA SER A 15 9.76 -7.15 12.52
C SER A 15 9.40 -8.53 13.11
N ARG A 16 8.13 -8.96 12.98
CA ARG A 16 7.67 -10.28 13.41
C ARG A 16 7.92 -11.34 12.35
N ASP A 17 7.80 -10.97 11.08
CA ASP A 17 8.01 -11.84 9.92
C ASP A 17 9.47 -12.31 9.81
N ALA A 18 10.44 -11.43 10.12
CA ALA A 18 11.87 -11.75 10.10
C ALA A 18 12.28 -12.90 11.04
N LYS A 19 11.44 -13.28 12.00
CA LYS A 19 11.66 -14.39 12.93
C LYS A 19 11.01 -15.70 12.47
N ARG A 20 10.52 -15.77 11.23
CA ARG A 20 9.73 -16.88 10.69
C ARG A 20 10.36 -17.41 9.40
N LYS A 21 10.01 -18.66 9.08
CA LYS A 21 10.36 -19.30 7.80
C LYS A 21 9.46 -18.84 6.64
N THR A 22 8.25 -18.38 6.95
CA THR A 22 7.27 -17.86 5.99
C THR A 22 7.44 -16.36 5.85
N GLN A 23 7.21 -15.81 4.66
CA GLN A 23 7.12 -14.36 4.44
C GLN A 23 5.65 -13.93 4.37
N ASN A 24 5.20 -13.07 5.27
CA ASN A 24 3.83 -12.53 5.28
C ASN A 24 3.80 -10.99 5.40
N SER A 25 4.96 -10.36 5.27
CA SER A 25 5.12 -8.90 5.34
C SER A 25 5.14 -8.22 3.97
N GLY A 26 5.25 -8.96 2.87
CA GLY A 26 5.23 -8.39 1.53
C GLY A 26 3.81 -8.03 1.10
N ILE A 27 3.64 -6.81 0.61
CA ILE A 27 2.35 -6.28 0.16
C ILE A 27 2.48 -5.59 -1.21
N MET A 28 1.37 -5.57 -1.94
CA MET A 28 1.22 -4.85 -3.19
C MET A 28 -0.16 -4.19 -3.25
N VAL A 29 -0.23 -3.03 -3.90
CA VAL A 29 -1.47 -2.33 -4.24
C VAL A 29 -1.46 -2.01 -5.72
N LYS A 30 -2.56 -2.29 -6.41
CA LYS A 30 -2.83 -1.76 -7.75
C LYS A 30 -3.63 -0.47 -7.59
N ALA A 31 -3.14 0.63 -8.15
CA ALA A 31 -3.83 1.91 -8.15
C ALA A 31 -3.99 2.43 -9.58
N THR A 32 -5.21 2.79 -9.95
CA THR A 32 -5.50 3.43 -11.23
C THR A 32 -5.02 4.88 -11.17
N THR A 33 -3.97 5.19 -11.93
CA THR A 33 -3.29 6.48 -11.90
C THR A 33 -3.55 7.24 -13.18
N GLN A 34 -3.84 8.54 -13.07
CA GLN A 34 -3.86 9.44 -14.22
C GLN A 34 -2.45 9.93 -14.52
N SER A 35 -2.01 9.80 -15.77
CA SER A 35 -0.74 10.32 -16.23
C SER A 35 -0.93 11.28 -17.40
N TYR A 36 -0.07 12.31 -17.46
CA TYR A 36 -0.11 13.35 -18.46
C TYR A 36 1.21 13.33 -19.23
N ALA A 37 1.18 13.46 -20.56
CA ALA A 37 2.41 13.52 -21.35
C ALA A 37 3.19 14.82 -21.09
N SER A 38 2.51 15.88 -20.66
CA SER A 38 3.10 17.16 -20.26
C SER A 38 2.13 17.97 -19.39
N ALA A 39 2.60 19.04 -18.75
CA ALA A 39 1.75 19.99 -18.01
C ALA A 39 0.70 20.71 -18.88
N ARG A 40 0.81 20.66 -20.21
CA ARG A 40 -0.16 21.25 -21.16
C ARG A 40 -1.15 20.22 -21.71
N ASP A 41 -0.95 18.95 -21.38
CA ASP A 41 -1.80 17.87 -21.85
C ASP A 41 -3.16 17.94 -21.15
N LYS A 42 -4.24 17.91 -21.94
CA LYS A 42 -5.63 17.94 -21.45
C LYS A 42 -6.29 16.57 -21.46
N ASN A 43 -5.59 15.56 -21.99
CA ASN A 43 -6.13 14.22 -22.19
C ASN A 43 -5.32 13.22 -21.34
N PRO A 44 -5.59 13.12 -20.03
CA PRO A 44 -4.88 12.18 -19.18
C PRO A 44 -5.11 10.73 -19.66
N ILE A 45 -4.06 9.93 -19.56
CA ILE A 45 -4.12 8.49 -19.77
C ILE A 45 -4.26 7.83 -18.40
N LEU A 46 -5.34 7.06 -18.23
CA LEU A 46 -5.53 6.18 -17.08
C LEU A 46 -4.75 4.88 -17.29
N ALA A 47 -3.91 4.53 -16.32
CA ALA A 47 -3.23 3.25 -16.30
C ALA A 47 -3.17 2.68 -14.89
N ASP A 48 -3.26 1.37 -14.77
CA ASP A 48 -3.06 0.69 -13.49
C ASP A 48 -1.58 0.60 -13.18
N VAL A 49 -1.20 1.12 -12.02
CA VAL A 49 0.16 1.14 -11.52
C VAL A 49 0.22 0.27 -10.27
N SER A 50 1.15 -0.69 -10.27
CA SER A 50 1.38 -1.54 -9.10
C SER A 50 2.46 -0.94 -8.21
N PHE A 51 2.17 -0.80 -6.92
CA PHE A 51 3.08 -0.37 -5.87
C PHE A 51 3.46 -1.57 -5.01
N TYR A 52 4.75 -1.76 -4.78
CA TYR A 52 5.28 -2.88 -4.01
C TYR A 52 5.88 -2.36 -2.72
N GLY A 53 5.59 -3.03 -1.61
CA GLY A 53 6.02 -2.58 -0.30
C GLY A 53 6.19 -3.70 0.71
N ILE A 54 6.71 -3.28 1.86
CA ILE A 54 6.90 -4.11 3.04
C ILE A 54 6.06 -3.51 4.16
N LEU A 55 5.18 -4.31 4.74
CA LEU A 55 4.35 -3.96 5.89
C LEU A 55 5.22 -3.75 7.13
N ILE A 56 5.21 -2.54 7.66
CA ILE A 56 5.97 -2.15 8.86
C ILE A 56 5.10 -2.16 10.10
N ASP A 57 3.92 -1.56 10.01
CA ASP A 57 3.01 -1.45 11.15
C ASP A 57 1.54 -1.57 10.73
N ILE A 58 0.70 -1.90 11.71
CA ILE A 58 -0.74 -2.08 11.56
C ILE A 58 -1.44 -1.20 12.60
N ILE A 59 -2.19 -0.23 12.09
CA ILE A 59 -2.93 0.76 12.87
C ILE A 59 -4.41 0.44 12.79
N GLU A 60 -5.07 0.33 13.94
CA GLU A 60 -6.53 0.20 14.02
C GLU A 60 -7.12 1.53 14.49
N LEU A 61 -7.98 2.10 13.65
CA LEU A 61 -8.70 3.32 13.94
C LEU A 61 -10.13 2.96 14.32
N TYR A 62 -10.54 3.39 15.51
CA TYR A 62 -11.92 3.26 15.97
C TYR A 62 -12.63 4.60 15.73
N TYR A 63 -13.59 4.60 14.81
CA TYR A 63 -14.42 5.75 14.50
C TYR A 63 -15.83 5.49 15.03
N THR A 64 -16.23 6.21 16.08
CA THR A 64 -17.40 5.87 16.92
C THR A 64 -17.32 4.44 17.49
N LYS A 65 -18.35 3.98 18.20
CA LYS A 65 -18.41 2.58 18.71
C LYS A 65 -18.69 1.54 17.62
N LYS A 66 -19.05 1.96 16.39
CA LYS A 66 -19.52 1.06 15.33
C LYS A 66 -18.50 0.84 14.20
N PHE A 67 -17.61 1.79 13.93
CA PHE A 67 -16.70 1.69 12.79
C PHE A 67 -15.26 1.43 13.21
N LYS A 68 -14.64 0.52 12.47
CA LYS A 68 -13.24 0.17 12.61
C LYS A 68 -12.58 0.18 11.24
N PHE A 69 -11.54 0.97 11.10
CA PHE A 69 -10.67 0.99 9.94
C PHE A 69 -9.30 0.43 10.31
N VAL A 70 -8.70 -0.35 9.41
CA VAL A 70 -7.37 -0.90 9.60
C VAL A 70 -6.47 -0.39 8.49
N LEU A 71 -5.44 0.34 8.89
CA LEU A 71 -4.43 0.89 8.01
C LEU A 71 -3.13 0.11 8.15
N PHE A 72 -2.46 -0.08 7.02
CA PHE A 72 -1.13 -0.66 6.92
C PHE A 72 -0.12 0.44 6.61
N THR A 73 0.85 0.61 7.50
CA THR A 73 2.00 1.48 7.29
C THR A 73 3.10 0.70 6.62
N SER A 74 3.61 1.19 5.50
CA SER A 74 4.49 0.39 4.65
C SER A 74 5.66 1.17 4.08
N LYS A 75 6.78 0.46 3.87
CA LYS A 75 7.91 0.96 3.07
C LYS A 75 7.66 0.58 1.62
N TRP A 76 7.45 1.59 0.78
CA TRP A 76 7.17 1.43 -0.64
C TRP A 76 8.43 1.56 -1.47
N VAL A 77 8.57 0.71 -2.49
CA VAL A 77 9.59 0.86 -3.53
C VAL A 77 9.24 2.10 -4.36
N ASN A 78 10.24 2.89 -4.71
CA ASN A 78 10.03 4.01 -5.62
C ASN A 78 9.73 3.48 -7.03
N ASN A 79 8.59 3.86 -7.60
CA ASN A 79 8.09 3.34 -8.88
C ASN A 79 8.70 4.04 -10.13
N ASN A 80 9.86 4.68 -9.97
CA ASN A 80 10.62 5.16 -11.11
C ASN A 80 11.02 3.95 -11.98
N LYS A 81 10.98 4.13 -13.32
CA LYS A 81 11.16 3.10 -14.36
C LYS A 81 12.46 2.26 -14.30
N ARG A 82 13.34 2.48 -13.31
CA ARG A 82 14.59 1.75 -13.07
C ARG A 82 14.62 0.94 -11.77
N LEU A 83 13.55 0.97 -10.98
CA LEU A 83 13.48 0.31 -9.67
C LEU A 83 12.38 -0.75 -9.61
N ILE A 84 11.54 -0.76 -10.64
CA ILE A 84 10.58 -1.79 -10.96
C ILE A 84 10.80 -2.14 -12.42
N GLU A 85 11.28 -3.35 -12.68
CA GLU A 85 11.63 -3.84 -14.02
C GLU A 85 10.99 -5.20 -14.25
N LYS A 86 10.88 -5.60 -15.53
CA LYS A 86 10.57 -6.98 -15.90
C LYS A 86 11.82 -7.61 -16.49
N ASP A 87 12.17 -8.81 -16.03
CA ASP A 87 13.26 -9.57 -16.63
C ASP A 87 12.84 -10.20 -17.97
N ASP A 88 13.78 -10.88 -18.63
CA ASP A 88 13.57 -11.60 -19.90
C ASP A 88 12.50 -12.71 -19.80
N TYR A 89 12.13 -13.11 -18.58
CA TYR A 89 11.12 -14.13 -18.28
C TYR A 89 9.79 -13.51 -17.77
N GLU A 90 9.65 -12.19 -17.91
CA GLU A 90 8.50 -11.38 -17.47
C GLU A 90 8.24 -11.33 -15.96
N PHE A 91 9.19 -11.78 -15.12
CA PHE A 91 9.08 -11.61 -13.68
C PHE A 91 9.27 -10.15 -13.30
N THR A 92 8.46 -9.66 -12.36
CA THR A 92 8.65 -8.32 -11.81
C THR A 92 9.78 -8.32 -10.80
N LEU A 93 10.80 -7.49 -11.05
CA LEU A 93 11.93 -7.24 -10.17
C LEU A 93 11.72 -5.91 -9.44
N VAL A 94 12.02 -5.88 -8.15
CA VAL A 94 11.95 -4.68 -7.30
C VAL A 94 13.24 -4.48 -6.53
N ASN A 95 13.63 -3.22 -6.33
CA ASN A 95 14.80 -2.85 -5.53
C ASN A 95 14.41 -2.02 -4.29
N PHE A 96 14.59 -2.59 -3.10
CA PHE A 96 14.24 -1.95 -1.82
C PHE A 96 15.29 -0.99 -1.27
N ASN A 97 16.46 -0.87 -1.89
CA ASN A 97 17.47 0.12 -1.51
C ASN A 97 17.02 1.55 -1.84
N HIS A 98 16.06 1.68 -2.75
CA HIS A 98 15.48 2.95 -3.16
C HIS A 98 13.99 3.02 -2.84
N LEU A 99 13.70 3.47 -1.62
CA LEU A 99 12.32 3.63 -1.15
C LEU A 99 11.70 4.92 -1.67
N LEU A 100 10.38 4.90 -1.88
CA LEU A 100 9.58 6.07 -2.28
C LEU A 100 9.71 7.21 -1.25
N TYR A 101 9.72 6.84 0.03
CA TYR A 101 9.90 7.76 1.15
C TYR A 101 11.22 7.45 1.85
N THR A 102 12.25 8.27 1.59
CA THR A 102 13.59 8.11 2.18
C THR A 102 13.74 8.86 3.50
N LYS A 103 13.05 9.99 3.65
CA LYS A 103 12.96 10.79 4.88
C LYS A 103 11.53 10.83 5.37
N GLN A 104 11.33 10.93 6.68
CA GLN A 104 10.00 11.21 7.23
C GLN A 104 9.65 12.66 6.91
N HIS A 105 8.58 12.85 6.15
CA HIS A 105 8.04 14.15 5.79
C HIS A 105 6.53 14.13 6.01
N LEU A 106 5.94 15.25 6.42
CA LEU A 106 4.51 15.34 6.75
C LEU A 106 3.60 15.02 5.55
N SER A 107 4.09 15.23 4.33
CA SER A 107 3.36 14.91 3.09
C SER A 107 3.53 13.47 2.61
N ASN A 108 4.24 12.62 3.36
CA ASN A 108 4.36 11.21 2.97
C ASN A 108 3.04 10.50 3.25
N GLU A 109 2.61 9.67 2.30
CA GLU A 109 1.40 8.85 2.42
C GLU A 109 1.78 7.36 2.45
N PRO A 110 2.35 6.85 3.57
CA PRO A 110 2.79 5.45 3.66
C PRO A 110 1.65 4.47 3.92
N PHE A 111 0.42 4.96 4.08
CA PHE A 111 -0.73 4.22 4.56
C PHE A 111 -1.59 3.71 3.42
N ILE A 112 -2.07 2.49 3.56
CA ILE A 112 -3.14 1.92 2.72
C ILE A 112 -4.19 1.28 3.62
N PHE A 113 -5.41 1.08 3.12
CA PHE A 113 -6.35 0.21 3.82
C PHE A 113 -5.92 -1.25 3.72
N ALA A 114 -6.13 -2.01 4.80
CA ALA A 114 -5.84 -3.44 4.81
C ALA A 114 -6.61 -4.21 3.72
N SER A 115 -7.82 -3.73 3.38
CA SER A 115 -8.69 -4.31 2.33
C SER A 115 -8.13 -4.13 0.91
N GLN A 116 -7.30 -3.10 0.68
CA GLN A 116 -6.65 -2.84 -0.61
C GLN A 116 -5.36 -3.65 -0.80
N ALA A 117 -4.80 -4.18 0.29
CA ALA A 117 -3.51 -4.86 0.27
C ALA A 117 -3.62 -6.26 -0.35
N GLN A 118 -2.77 -6.57 -1.33
CA GLN A 118 -2.55 -7.92 -1.83
C GLN A 118 -1.23 -8.47 -1.29
N GLN A 119 -1.20 -9.72 -0.81
CA GLN A 119 0.03 -10.32 -0.31
C GLN A 119 0.96 -10.73 -1.47
N VAL A 120 2.24 -10.44 -1.30
CA VAL A 120 3.31 -10.86 -2.21
C VAL A 120 4.50 -11.39 -1.40
N PHE A 121 5.34 -12.17 -2.06
CA PHE A 121 6.62 -12.63 -1.51
C PHE A 121 7.75 -12.05 -2.34
N TYR A 122 8.89 -11.81 -1.69
CA TYR A 122 10.10 -11.33 -2.34
C TYR A 122 11.17 -12.41 -2.28
N VAL A 123 11.73 -12.76 -3.43
CA VAL A 123 12.78 -13.78 -3.58
C VAL A 123 14.04 -13.10 -4.11
N ASP A 124 15.16 -13.27 -3.45
CA ASP A 124 16.42 -12.67 -3.87
C ASP A 124 16.83 -13.15 -5.28
N HIS A 125 17.23 -12.23 -6.14
CA HIS A 125 17.69 -12.55 -7.47
C HIS A 125 19.11 -13.13 -7.40
N SER A 126 19.33 -14.31 -8.00
CA SER A 126 20.59 -15.07 -7.84
C SER A 126 21.83 -14.40 -8.46
N MET A 127 21.66 -13.53 -9.45
CA MET A 127 22.75 -12.90 -10.20
C MET A 127 22.91 -11.41 -9.90
N GLU A 128 21.87 -10.76 -9.38
CA GLU A 128 21.84 -9.32 -9.16
C GLU A 128 21.54 -9.08 -7.69
N ASN A 129 22.61 -8.86 -6.93
CA ASN A 129 22.49 -8.42 -5.55
C ASN A 129 21.64 -7.15 -5.53
N GLU A 130 20.74 -7.03 -4.55
CA GLU A 130 19.80 -5.90 -4.33
C GLU A 130 18.45 -6.00 -5.06
N TRP A 131 18.29 -6.87 -6.05
CA TRP A 131 17.01 -7.07 -6.72
C TRP A 131 16.26 -8.28 -6.16
N GLN A 132 14.95 -8.14 -6.05
CA GLN A 132 14.06 -9.19 -5.58
C GLN A 132 12.93 -9.43 -6.57
N ILE A 133 12.69 -10.71 -6.89
CA ILE A 133 11.57 -11.16 -7.70
C ILE A 133 10.30 -11.11 -6.86
N VAL A 134 9.25 -10.48 -7.39
CA VAL A 134 7.93 -10.44 -6.76
C VAL A 134 7.11 -11.65 -7.16
N VAL A 135 6.70 -12.45 -6.18
CA VAL A 135 5.78 -13.58 -6.35
C VAL A 135 4.44 -13.22 -5.73
N LYS A 136 3.39 -13.06 -6.55
CA LYS A 136 2.04 -12.77 -6.06
C LYS A 136 1.46 -13.98 -5.34
N PHE A 137 0.93 -13.79 -4.13
CA PHE A 137 0.21 -14.85 -3.43
C PHE A 137 -1.10 -15.17 -4.17
N LYS A 138 -1.33 -16.45 -4.44
CA LYS A 138 -2.61 -16.96 -4.92
C LYS A 138 -3.10 -18.00 -3.91
N PRO A 139 -4.27 -17.80 -3.26
CA PRO A 139 -4.86 -18.81 -2.39
C PRO A 139 -5.02 -20.13 -3.15
N LYS A 140 -4.69 -21.26 -2.53
CA LYS A 140 -4.96 -22.59 -3.08
C LYS A 140 -6.46 -22.91 -2.94
N SER A 141 -7.25 -22.35 -3.83
CA SER A 141 -8.63 -22.76 -4.15
C SER A 141 -8.79 -22.32 -5.59
N PHE A 142 -8.60 -23.14 -6.61
CA PHE A 142 -9.14 -24.46 -6.87
C PHE A 142 -8.03 -25.39 -7.37
N TYR A 143 -8.23 -26.70 -7.26
CA TYR A 143 -7.44 -27.63 -8.08
C TYR A 143 -7.80 -27.33 -9.54
N ASP A 144 -6.85 -26.83 -10.32
CA ASP A 144 -6.93 -26.90 -11.77
C ASP A 144 -6.73 -28.38 -12.13
N LEU A 145 -7.82 -29.13 -12.05
CA LEU A 145 -7.90 -30.47 -12.61
C LEU A 145 -7.86 -30.27 -14.11
N GLY A 146 -6.65 -30.21 -14.67
CA GLY A 146 -6.41 -29.90 -16.07
C GLY A 146 -7.37 -30.66 -16.97
N GLU A 147 -8.37 -29.94 -17.49
CA GLU A 147 -9.08 -30.35 -18.68
C GLU A 147 -8.47 -29.56 -19.83
N ASP A 148 -7.78 -30.29 -20.70
CA ASP A 148 -7.29 -29.84 -21.98
C ASP A 148 -8.43 -29.16 -22.77
N THR A 149 -8.53 -27.84 -22.64
CA THR A 149 -9.34 -27.01 -23.53
C THR A 149 -8.51 -25.80 -23.98
N PRO A 150 -8.43 -25.53 -25.28
CA PRO A 150 -7.46 -24.59 -25.81
C PRO A 150 -7.88 -23.15 -25.50
N SER A 151 -6.97 -22.43 -24.84
CA SER A 151 -6.80 -20.97 -24.85
C SER A 151 -8.05 -20.14 -25.18
N ILE A 152 -8.84 -19.83 -24.16
CA ILE A 152 -9.60 -18.58 -24.12
C ILE A 152 -8.94 -17.73 -23.04
N GLU A 153 -8.55 -16.51 -23.42
CA GLU A 153 -8.05 -15.47 -22.52
C GLU A 153 -9.00 -15.35 -21.31
N HIS A 154 -8.62 -15.98 -20.20
CA HIS A 154 -9.33 -15.86 -18.94
C HIS A 154 -9.05 -14.45 -18.41
N LYS A 155 -9.95 -13.52 -18.77
CA LYS A 155 -10.16 -12.24 -18.09
C LYS A 155 -10.03 -12.47 -16.59
N GLU A 156 -9.21 -11.64 -15.94
CA GLU A 156 -9.01 -11.63 -14.48
C GLU A 156 -10.36 -11.84 -13.78
N GLY A 157 -10.53 -13.06 -13.26
CA GLY A 157 -11.76 -13.49 -12.60
C GLY A 157 -11.96 -12.67 -11.34
N HIS A 158 -12.92 -11.77 -11.44
CA HIS A 158 -13.66 -11.13 -10.37
C HIS A 158 -13.80 -12.08 -9.16
N MET A 159 -13.07 -11.77 -8.08
CA MET A 159 -13.16 -12.54 -6.84
C MET A 159 -14.47 -12.17 -6.14
N GLU A 160 -15.37 -13.14 -6.01
CA GLU A 160 -16.66 -12.99 -5.34
C GLU A 160 -16.49 -12.62 -3.86
N LEU A 161 -16.86 -11.37 -3.58
CA LEU A 161 -17.59 -10.84 -2.43
C LEU A 161 -17.66 -11.74 -1.17
N TRP A 162 -16.84 -11.39 -0.18
CA TRP A 162 -17.08 -11.64 1.24
C TRP A 162 -16.89 -10.32 1.97
N PRO A 163 -17.71 -10.07 3.00
CA PRO A 163 -18.50 -8.85 3.07
C PRO A 163 -17.63 -7.62 2.83
N GLU A 164 -18.11 -6.73 1.96
CA GLU A 164 -17.72 -5.33 1.95
C GLU A 164 -17.43 -4.92 3.40
N GLN A 165 -16.30 -4.25 3.65
CA GLN A 165 -16.30 -3.33 4.78
C GLN A 165 -17.59 -2.53 4.62
N GLN A 166 -18.52 -2.59 5.59
CA GLN A 166 -19.82 -1.91 5.50
C GLN A 166 -19.57 -0.42 5.19
N LEU A 167 -19.46 -0.12 3.91
CA LEU A 167 -19.30 1.19 3.29
C LEU A 167 -20.65 1.56 2.67
N ASP A 168 -21.37 0.54 2.19
CA ASP A 168 -22.72 0.66 1.63
C ASP A 168 -23.77 1.14 2.64
N ASP A 169 -23.54 0.96 3.95
CA ASP A 169 -24.42 1.50 5.00
C ASP A 169 -24.18 3.00 5.28
N THR A 170 -23.28 3.64 4.51
CA THR A 170 -22.81 5.03 4.76
C THR A 170 -22.64 5.90 3.51
N THR A 171 -23.31 5.59 2.40
CA THR A 171 -23.57 6.65 1.40
C THR A 171 -24.63 7.59 1.96
N PHE A 172 -24.20 8.60 2.70
CA PHE A 172 -25.07 9.74 3.01
C PHE A 172 -25.40 10.41 1.68
N GLU A 173 -26.69 10.48 1.34
CA GLU A 173 -27.14 11.08 0.07
C GLU A 173 -26.83 12.58 -0.01
N ASN A 174 -26.48 13.23 1.12
CA ASN A 174 -26.13 14.65 1.21
C ASN A 174 -24.94 14.88 2.17
N GLU A 175 -24.02 15.78 1.79
CA GLU A 175 -22.86 16.18 2.62
C GLU A 175 -23.26 16.94 3.90
N ASP A 176 -24.45 17.54 3.93
CA ASP A 176 -24.95 18.35 5.05
C ASP A 176 -25.32 17.50 6.29
N ASP A 177 -25.47 16.18 6.15
CA ASP A 177 -25.77 15.26 7.25
C ASP A 177 -24.50 14.71 7.94
N ILE A 178 -23.32 15.11 7.47
CA ILE A 178 -22.03 14.64 8.01
C ILE A 178 -21.58 15.58 9.15
N GLU A 179 -21.89 15.20 10.37
CA GLU A 179 -21.37 15.87 11.57
C GLU A 179 -19.90 15.47 11.80
N TRP A 180 -18.96 16.30 11.32
CA TRP A 180 -17.50 16.05 11.41
C TRP A 180 -16.95 16.06 12.84
N VAL A 181 -17.71 16.58 13.80
CA VAL A 181 -17.29 16.75 15.19
C VAL A 181 -17.75 15.56 16.02
N ARG A 182 -16.80 14.84 16.62
CA ARG A 182 -17.14 13.78 17.58
C ARG A 182 -17.46 14.39 18.94
N HIS A 183 -18.73 14.41 19.32
CA HIS A 183 -19.16 14.93 20.63
C HIS A 183 -18.87 13.97 21.80
N GLU A 184 -18.58 12.70 21.53
CA GLU A 184 -18.36 11.67 22.57
C GLU A 184 -16.91 11.62 23.11
N VAL A 185 -15.97 12.35 22.49
CA VAL A 185 -14.55 12.35 22.88
C VAL A 185 -14.09 13.80 23.06
N PRO A 186 -13.53 14.19 24.22
CA PRO A 186 -12.93 15.51 24.40
C PRO A 186 -11.84 15.73 23.35
N GLY A 187 -11.93 16.83 22.62
CA GLY A 187 -10.87 17.24 21.70
C GLY A 187 -9.57 17.48 22.46
N ILE A 188 -8.44 17.18 21.82
CA ILE A 188 -7.12 17.62 22.29
C ILE A 188 -6.80 18.89 21.52
N GLU A 189 -6.70 20.01 22.24
CA GLU A 189 -6.18 21.25 21.69
C GLU A 189 -4.66 21.15 21.63
N ILE A 190 -4.12 21.18 20.41
CA ILE A 190 -2.67 21.23 20.17
C ILE A 190 -2.33 22.69 19.87
N ASP A 191 -1.50 23.29 20.72
CA ASP A 191 -1.03 24.66 20.52
C ASP A 191 -0.17 24.76 19.27
N SER A 192 -0.49 25.73 18.41
CA SER A 192 0.21 26.01 17.15
C SER A 192 1.70 26.33 17.36
N GLN A 193 2.08 26.81 18.55
CA GLN A 193 3.48 27.10 18.87
C GLN A 193 4.35 25.84 18.99
N THR A 194 3.75 24.66 19.15
CA THR A 194 4.50 23.38 19.18
C THR A 194 5.01 22.98 17.78
N LEU A 195 4.42 23.55 16.72
CA LEU A 195 4.79 23.26 15.32
C LEU A 195 5.98 24.11 14.82
N GLU A 196 6.24 25.26 15.43
CA GLU A 196 7.26 26.22 14.96
C GLU A 196 8.68 25.93 15.47
N CYS A 197 8.88 25.01 16.44
CA CYS A 197 10.21 24.74 17.01
C CYS A 197 11.15 23.87 16.14
N ASN A 198 10.76 23.49 14.92
CA ASN A 198 11.63 22.71 14.01
C ASN A 198 12.13 23.49 12.78
N GLU A 199 11.82 24.78 12.67
CA GLU A 199 12.42 25.66 11.65
C GLU A 199 13.50 26.56 12.27
N ALA A 200 14.55 25.96 12.83
CA ALA A 200 15.81 26.67 13.02
C ALA A 200 16.69 26.41 11.80
N PHE A 201 16.70 27.40 10.90
CA PHE A 201 17.64 27.53 9.80
C PHE A 201 19.07 27.60 10.35
N ASP A 202 19.91 26.63 9.97
CA ASP A 202 21.36 26.81 9.95
C ASP A 202 21.71 27.63 8.69
N GLU A 203 21.84 28.95 8.85
CA GLU A 203 22.58 29.78 7.90
C GLU A 203 24.06 29.64 8.23
N ASP A 204 24.78 28.79 7.48
CA ASP A 204 26.23 28.82 7.44
C ASP A 204 26.71 29.85 6.39
N ASP A 205 27.50 30.76 6.94
CA ASP A 205 28.33 31.83 6.38
C ASP A 205 29.30 31.30 5.30
N ASP A 206 29.21 31.86 4.09
CA ASP A 206 30.30 31.83 3.10
C ASP A 206 30.60 33.29 2.71
N THR A 207 31.47 33.92 3.49
CA THR A 207 32.15 35.17 3.13
C THR A 207 33.29 34.85 2.13
N SER A 208 33.20 35.41 0.92
CA SER A 208 34.33 35.58 -0.01
C SER A 208 35.00 36.94 0.14
#